data_AF-A0A645DHU0-F1
#
_entry.id   AF-A0A645DHU0-F1
#
_cell.length_a   1.000
_cell.length_b   1.000
_cell.length_c   1.000
_cell.angle_alpha   90.00
_cell.angle_beta   90.00
_cell.angle_gamma   90.00
#
_symmetry.space_group_name_H-M   'P 1'
#
loop_
_entity.id
_entity.type
_entity.pdbx_description
1 polymer ?
#
loop_
_entity_poly.entity_id
_entity_poly.type
_entity_poly.pdbx_seq_one_letter_code
_entity_poly.pdbx_strand_id
1 'polypeptide(L)'
;MISERRKNRIAKEQSKRAKRQLRHNDGRFKAERKGQKFADLKSKKGHSDGIVTIEYEKRKVDVGGKDYYIPVDDSGHVPRTALAARLQHITEGNRKGIRRNVIRDLNSDAQTVVKGDKLTPEEVAEWWAHPNESDIEGIDTTKDWASLKGYSQKKYNSAKSIVLLNVGKKEDAAIRKVLMDNFTKSELDKMASDEGVTVLIENIGDAGSYDPLNKTIRLSPNHSRSDSTITHEFTHHLRLKDNKRKGEVTRSRIERSISGENRNLEEAATTAETLTRLTPYKKVDNIGYHGAMVGWDEKLGHELVNKDRKTFVGNAEYGSKGLRGKRAVDAVEKKFDESEISKLKMRYSTESAKMTLDRHRNSTKK
;
A
#
# COMPACT_ATOMS: atom_id res chain seq x y z
N MET A 1 -21.70 -41.29 14.72
CA MET A 1 -22.97 -41.31 13.94
C MET A 1 -23.56 -39.92 13.89
N ILE A 2 -23.71 -39.32 12.70
CA ILE A 2 -24.35 -38.00 12.53
C ILE A 2 -25.87 -38.17 12.73
N SER A 3 -26.46 -37.39 13.65
CA SER A 3 -27.89 -37.50 13.96
C SER A 3 -28.77 -37.24 12.74
N GLU A 4 -29.89 -37.95 12.65
CA GLU A 4 -30.92 -37.83 11.59
C GLU A 4 -31.28 -36.36 11.31
N ARG A 5 -31.38 -35.56 12.37
CA ARG A 5 -31.69 -34.12 12.31
C ARG A 5 -30.62 -33.32 11.57
N ARG A 6 -29.34 -33.67 11.73
CA ARG A 6 -28.23 -33.01 11.03
C ARG A 6 -28.17 -33.41 9.56
N LYS A 7 -28.49 -34.67 9.22
CA LYS A 7 -28.64 -35.11 7.82
C LYS A 7 -29.78 -34.36 7.10
N ASN A 8 -30.93 -34.23 7.76
CA ASN A 8 -32.08 -33.51 7.20
C ASN A 8 -31.82 -32.02 7.02
N ARG A 9 -31.05 -31.39 7.91
CA ARG A 9 -30.65 -29.98 7.77
C ARG A 9 -29.73 -29.77 6.55
N ILE A 10 -28.73 -30.63 6.39
CA ILE A 10 -27.80 -30.59 5.25
C ILE A 10 -28.55 -30.80 3.94
N ALA A 11 -29.45 -31.78 3.87
CA ALA A 11 -30.27 -32.03 2.68
C ALA A 11 -31.16 -30.82 2.33
N LYS A 12 -31.74 -30.15 3.33
CA LYS A 12 -32.58 -28.96 3.13
C LYS A 12 -31.77 -27.75 2.65
N GLU A 13 -30.53 -27.60 3.11
CA GLU A 13 -29.60 -26.55 2.65
C GLU A 13 -29.08 -26.80 1.23
N GLN A 14 -28.74 -28.05 0.90
CA GLN A 14 -28.36 -28.46 -0.45
C GLN A 14 -29.51 -28.24 -1.45
N SER A 15 -30.75 -28.58 -1.07
CA SER A 15 -31.93 -28.32 -1.89
C SER A 15 -32.16 -26.82 -2.12
N LYS A 16 -31.95 -25.97 -1.11
CA LYS A 16 -32.04 -24.51 -1.25
C LYS A 16 -30.94 -23.94 -2.16
N ARG A 17 -29.71 -24.48 -2.10
CA ARG A 17 -28.61 -24.09 -3.00
C ARG A 17 -28.90 -24.46 -4.45
N ALA A 18 -29.38 -25.67 -4.71
CA ALA A 18 -29.72 -26.15 -6.05
C ALA A 18 -30.85 -25.34 -6.72
N LYS A 19 -31.73 -24.69 -5.93
CA LYS A 19 -32.76 -23.76 -6.41
C LYS A 19 -32.23 -22.38 -6.80
N ARG A 20 -31.06 -21.97 -6.29
CA ARG A 20 -30.46 -20.65 -6.52
C ARG A 20 -29.41 -20.64 -7.63
N GLN A 21 -28.98 -21.80 -8.12
CA GLN A 21 -28.06 -21.90 -9.24
C GLN A 21 -28.76 -21.49 -10.54
N LEU A 22 -28.07 -20.66 -11.33
CA LEU A 22 -28.55 -20.19 -12.63
C LEU A 22 -28.71 -21.37 -13.58
N ARG A 23 -29.84 -21.40 -14.29
CA ARG A 23 -30.18 -22.45 -15.26
C ARG A 23 -30.31 -21.87 -16.67
N HIS A 24 -30.10 -22.72 -17.65
CA HIS A 24 -30.52 -22.49 -19.03
C HIS A 24 -32.05 -22.59 -19.13
N ASN A 25 -32.64 -22.12 -20.23
CA ASN A 25 -34.08 -22.17 -20.45
C ASN A 25 -34.60 -23.63 -20.57
N ASP A 26 -33.72 -24.60 -20.77
CA ASP A 26 -34.00 -26.04 -20.80
C ASP A 26 -33.91 -26.71 -19.40
N GLY A 27 -33.71 -25.93 -18.34
CA GLY A 27 -33.65 -26.42 -16.96
C GLY A 27 -32.30 -27.01 -16.52
N ARG A 28 -31.30 -27.10 -17.40
CA ARG A 28 -29.94 -27.54 -17.05
C ARG A 28 -29.16 -26.43 -16.34
N PHE A 29 -28.25 -26.79 -15.44
CA PHE A 29 -27.39 -25.81 -14.76
C PHE A 29 -26.50 -25.09 -15.79
N LYS A 30 -26.42 -23.75 -15.71
CA LYS A 30 -25.43 -22.98 -16.46
C LYS A 30 -24.05 -23.28 -15.88
N ALA A 31 -23.13 -23.76 -16.71
CA ALA A 31 -21.73 -23.88 -16.30
C ALA A 31 -21.22 -22.49 -15.88
N GLU A 32 -20.55 -22.42 -14.73
CA GLU A 32 -19.88 -21.20 -14.31
C GLU A 32 -18.93 -20.76 -15.44
N ARG A 33 -19.02 -19.50 -15.86
CA ARG A 33 -18.07 -18.92 -16.80
C ARG A 33 -16.67 -19.13 -16.21
N LYS A 34 -15.84 -19.92 -16.89
CA LYS A 34 -14.41 -20.10 -16.60
C LYS A 34 -13.73 -18.73 -16.64
N GLY A 35 -13.70 -18.05 -15.50
CA GLY A 35 -12.91 -16.85 -15.28
C GLY A 35 -11.45 -17.26 -15.09
N GLN A 36 -10.60 -16.83 -16.02
CA GLN A 36 -9.14 -16.79 -15.96
C GLN A 36 -8.44 -18.05 -15.39
N LYS A 37 -7.89 -18.87 -16.30
CA LYS A 37 -6.81 -19.80 -15.97
C LYS A 37 -5.62 -18.97 -15.50
N PHE A 38 -5.38 -18.91 -14.20
CA PHE A 38 -4.15 -18.35 -13.64
C PHE A 38 -3.07 -19.43 -13.73
N ALA A 39 -2.02 -19.16 -14.49
CA ALA A 39 -0.85 -20.01 -14.55
C ALA A 39 -0.01 -19.85 -13.28
N ASP A 40 0.63 -20.93 -12.85
CA ASP A 40 1.62 -20.95 -11.77
C ASP A 40 2.76 -19.98 -12.12
N LEU A 41 2.81 -18.84 -11.42
CA LEU A 41 3.82 -17.81 -11.61
C LEU A 41 4.74 -17.82 -10.38
N LYS A 42 5.97 -18.29 -10.60
CA LYS A 42 7.06 -18.26 -9.62
C LYS A 42 7.43 -16.82 -9.27
N SER A 43 7.69 -16.57 -7.98
CA SER A 43 8.19 -15.29 -7.49
C SER A 43 9.52 -14.92 -8.19
N LYS A 44 9.58 -13.73 -8.80
CA LYS A 44 10.84 -13.15 -9.28
C LYS A 44 11.39 -12.22 -8.19
N LYS A 45 12.47 -12.63 -7.53
CA LYS A 45 13.30 -11.73 -6.72
C LYS A 45 14.04 -10.77 -7.65
N GLY A 46 13.46 -9.59 -7.90
CA GLY A 46 14.16 -8.45 -8.48
C GLY A 46 14.75 -7.57 -7.37
N HIS A 47 15.90 -6.94 -7.61
CA HIS A 47 16.45 -5.93 -6.71
C HIS A 47 15.44 -4.78 -6.51
N SER A 48 15.18 -4.43 -5.24
CA SER A 48 13.96 -3.75 -4.79
C SER A 48 14.13 -2.27 -4.42
N ASP A 49 14.71 -1.45 -5.28
CA ASP A 49 14.76 -0.01 -5.00
C ASP A 49 13.34 0.62 -5.10
N GLY A 50 12.70 0.91 -3.96
CA GLY A 50 11.42 1.64 -3.83
C GLY A 50 10.16 0.83 -4.15
N ILE A 51 9.71 0.81 -5.41
CA ILE A 51 8.50 0.06 -5.83
C ILE A 51 8.80 -1.43 -6.01
N VAL A 52 8.00 -2.29 -5.36
CA VAL A 52 8.11 -3.75 -5.44
C VAL A 52 6.74 -4.35 -5.73
N THR A 53 6.65 -5.32 -6.64
CA THR A 53 5.42 -6.10 -6.83
C THR A 53 5.65 -7.51 -6.32
N ILE A 54 4.88 -7.94 -5.32
CA ILE A 54 4.96 -9.29 -4.78
C ILE A 54 3.77 -10.10 -5.28
N GLU A 55 4.05 -11.11 -6.09
CA GLU A 55 3.09 -12.13 -6.47
C GLU A 55 3.30 -13.39 -5.62
N TYR A 56 2.20 -13.96 -5.15
CA TYR A 56 2.19 -15.17 -4.31
C TYR A 56 1.55 -16.33 -5.07
N GLU A 57 2.05 -17.53 -4.83
CA GLU A 57 1.30 -18.75 -5.13
C GLU A 57 -0.01 -18.75 -4.32
N LYS A 58 -1.06 -19.39 -4.82
CA LYS A 58 -2.36 -19.44 -4.14
C LYS A 58 -2.81 -20.87 -3.95
N ARG A 59 -3.24 -21.20 -2.73
CA ARG A 59 -3.91 -22.47 -2.42
C ARG A 59 -5.42 -22.30 -2.48
N LYS A 60 -6.09 -23.29 -3.07
CA LYS A 60 -7.54 -23.37 -3.14
C LYS A 60 -8.10 -23.93 -1.82
N VAL A 61 -9.12 -23.28 -1.27
CA VAL A 61 -9.85 -23.70 -0.07
C VAL A 61 -11.35 -23.52 -0.28
N ASP A 62 -12.16 -24.48 0.17
CA ASP A 62 -13.64 -24.38 0.13
C ASP A 62 -14.15 -23.80 1.45
N VAL A 63 -14.91 -22.71 1.36
CA VAL A 63 -15.60 -22.12 2.51
C VAL A 63 -17.09 -22.06 2.20
N GLY A 64 -17.83 -22.96 2.83
CA GLY A 64 -19.27 -23.05 2.64
C GLY A 64 -19.64 -23.34 1.18
N GLY A 65 -18.94 -24.22 0.47
CA GLY A 65 -19.25 -24.57 -0.93
C GLY A 65 -18.90 -23.51 -1.97
N LYS A 66 -18.03 -22.56 -1.61
CA LYS A 66 -17.43 -21.60 -2.53
C LYS A 66 -15.91 -21.70 -2.42
N ASP A 67 -15.27 -21.71 -3.58
CA ASP A 67 -13.83 -21.76 -3.68
C ASP A 67 -13.20 -20.38 -3.44
N TYR A 68 -12.18 -20.35 -2.60
CA TYR A 68 -11.31 -19.20 -2.34
C TYR A 68 -9.86 -19.57 -2.66
N TYR A 69 -9.10 -18.60 -3.14
CA TYR A 69 -7.69 -18.76 -3.49
C TYR A 69 -6.85 -17.87 -2.59
N ILE A 70 -6.19 -18.48 -1.60
CA ILE A 70 -5.47 -17.78 -0.54
C ILE A 70 -3.97 -17.83 -0.84
N PRO A 71 -3.28 -16.67 -0.87
CA PRO A 71 -1.84 -16.58 -1.02
C PRO A 71 -1.07 -17.44 -0.01
N VAL A 72 0.00 -18.08 -0.45
CA VAL A 72 0.94 -18.82 0.40
C VAL A 72 2.39 -18.42 0.09
N ASP A 73 3.23 -18.48 1.11
CA ASP A 73 4.69 -18.42 0.98
C ASP A 73 5.28 -19.79 0.61
N ASP A 74 6.61 -19.81 0.41
CA ASP A 74 7.36 -21.03 0.07
C ASP A 74 7.27 -22.13 1.15
N SER A 75 6.82 -21.78 2.36
CA SER A 75 6.59 -22.71 3.47
C SER A 75 5.12 -23.15 3.58
N GLY A 76 4.25 -22.71 2.68
CA GLY A 76 2.82 -23.05 2.65
C GLY A 76 1.95 -22.28 3.64
N HIS A 77 2.46 -21.20 4.27
CA HIS A 77 1.69 -20.35 5.18
C HIS A 77 1.23 -19.08 4.49
N VAL A 78 0.17 -18.46 4.99
CA VAL A 78 -0.38 -17.22 4.45
C VAL A 78 0.50 -16.04 4.87
N PRO A 79 1.12 -15.31 3.93
CA PRO A 79 1.96 -14.17 4.26
C PRO A 79 1.18 -13.08 5.01
N ARG A 80 1.77 -12.46 6.03
CA ARG A 80 1.12 -11.34 6.76
C ARG A 80 0.78 -10.17 5.84
N THR A 81 1.60 -9.92 4.82
CA THR A 81 1.33 -8.96 3.74
C THR A 81 0.05 -9.26 2.96
N ALA A 82 -0.26 -10.54 2.73
CA ALA A 82 -1.49 -10.95 2.05
C ALA A 82 -2.72 -10.79 2.94
N LEU A 83 -2.61 -11.12 4.22
CA LEU A 83 -3.66 -10.85 5.23
C LEU A 83 -3.91 -9.33 5.36
N ALA A 84 -2.83 -8.55 5.42
CA ALA A 84 -2.85 -7.09 5.47
C ALA A 84 -3.54 -6.45 4.26
N ALA A 85 -3.29 -6.98 3.06
CA ALA A 85 -3.95 -6.57 1.84
C ALA A 85 -5.44 -6.95 1.86
N ARG A 86 -5.74 -8.18 2.28
CA ARG A 86 -7.11 -8.70 2.36
C ARG A 86 -7.99 -7.87 3.29
N LEU A 87 -7.45 -7.38 4.40
CA LEU A 87 -8.14 -6.48 5.33
C LEU A 87 -8.70 -5.22 4.64
N GLN A 88 -8.05 -4.74 3.58
CA GLN A 88 -8.49 -3.55 2.85
C GLN A 88 -9.64 -3.84 1.87
N HIS A 89 -10.02 -5.09 1.62
CA HIS A 89 -11.09 -5.47 0.68
C HIS A 89 -12.47 -5.30 1.32
N ILE A 90 -12.82 -4.04 1.60
CA ILE A 90 -13.95 -3.73 2.47
C ILE A 90 -15.33 -4.05 1.87
N THR A 91 -15.43 -4.30 0.57
CA THR A 91 -16.67 -4.71 -0.09
C THR A 91 -17.08 -6.16 0.20
N GLU A 92 -16.16 -6.98 0.72
CA GLU A 92 -16.36 -8.42 0.92
C GLU A 92 -16.40 -8.78 2.41
N GLY A 93 -17.24 -8.10 3.19
CA GLY A 93 -17.17 -8.19 4.66
C GLY A 93 -17.76 -9.47 5.28
N ASN A 94 -19.04 -9.78 5.07
CA ASN A 94 -19.67 -10.99 5.64
C ASN A 94 -20.52 -11.74 4.61
N ARG A 95 -21.11 -12.86 5.03
CA ARG A 95 -22.03 -13.68 4.21
C ARG A 95 -23.25 -12.93 3.68
N LYS A 96 -23.60 -11.78 4.28
CA LYS A 96 -24.71 -10.90 3.87
C LYS A 96 -24.28 -9.78 2.92
N GLY A 97 -22.99 -9.69 2.56
CA GLY A 97 -22.46 -8.64 1.71
C GLY A 97 -22.35 -7.28 2.40
N ILE A 98 -22.35 -7.24 3.73
CA ILE A 98 -22.19 -5.98 4.49
C ILE A 98 -20.75 -5.49 4.32
N ARG A 99 -20.59 -4.22 3.94
CA ARG A 99 -19.29 -3.55 3.83
C ARG A 99 -18.58 -3.57 5.19
N ARG A 100 -17.31 -3.96 5.19
CA ARG A 100 -16.41 -3.93 6.34
C ARG A 100 -16.06 -2.48 6.72
N ASN A 101 -15.85 -2.25 8.01
CA ASN A 101 -15.37 -0.98 8.53
C ASN A 101 -14.09 -1.23 9.33
N VAL A 102 -12.95 -1.10 8.66
CA VAL A 102 -11.63 -1.41 9.23
C VAL A 102 -11.35 -0.65 10.53
N ILE A 103 -11.84 0.60 10.65
CA ILE A 103 -11.67 1.37 11.89
C ILE A 103 -12.45 0.77 13.04
N ARG A 104 -13.65 0.24 12.78
CA ARG A 104 -14.45 -0.43 13.82
C ARG A 104 -13.73 -1.67 14.31
N ASP A 105 -13.20 -2.48 13.40
CA ASP A 105 -12.55 -3.74 13.74
C ASP A 105 -11.28 -3.48 14.56
N LEU A 106 -10.49 -2.45 14.20
CA LEU A 106 -9.33 -2.03 14.99
C LEU A 106 -9.66 -1.33 16.34
N ASN A 107 -10.93 -1.13 16.68
CA ASN A 107 -11.37 -0.58 17.97
C ASN A 107 -12.08 -1.61 18.87
N SER A 108 -12.48 -2.76 18.33
CA SER A 108 -13.20 -3.78 19.08
C SER A 108 -12.94 -5.15 18.47
N ASP A 109 -12.51 -6.08 19.31
CA ASP A 109 -12.28 -7.46 18.89
C ASP A 109 -13.62 -8.16 18.58
N ALA A 110 -13.58 -9.03 17.58
CA ALA A 110 -14.59 -10.02 17.32
C ALA A 110 -14.58 -11.09 18.41
N GLN A 111 -15.70 -11.82 18.53
CA GLN A 111 -15.81 -12.92 19.49
C GLN A 111 -14.81 -14.05 19.21
N THR A 112 -14.39 -14.22 17.96
CA THR A 112 -13.43 -15.23 17.53
C THR A 112 -12.20 -14.55 16.98
N VAL A 113 -11.04 -14.87 17.57
CA VAL A 113 -9.73 -14.38 17.14
C VAL A 113 -8.85 -15.58 16.80
N VAL A 114 -8.40 -15.66 15.55
CA VAL A 114 -7.42 -16.64 15.09
C VAL A 114 -6.04 -16.18 15.55
N LYS A 115 -5.32 -17.07 16.25
CA LYS A 115 -4.01 -16.78 16.85
C LYS A 115 -2.89 -17.52 16.12
N GLY A 116 -1.71 -16.91 16.08
CA GLY A 116 -0.50 -17.51 15.52
C GLY A 116 0.15 -16.64 14.43
N ASP A 117 1.46 -16.82 14.27
CA ASP A 117 2.25 -16.04 13.30
C ASP A 117 2.44 -16.75 11.95
N LYS A 118 2.20 -18.06 11.90
CA LYS A 118 2.34 -18.91 10.72
C LYS A 118 1.03 -19.62 10.46
N LEU A 119 0.07 -18.90 9.89
CA LEU A 119 -1.28 -19.41 9.65
C LEU A 119 -1.35 -20.09 8.29
N THR A 120 -1.97 -21.26 8.23
CA THR A 120 -2.27 -21.97 6.98
C THR A 120 -3.51 -21.41 6.29
N PRO A 121 -3.67 -21.61 4.97
CA PRO A 121 -4.90 -21.23 4.26
C PRO A 121 -6.18 -21.75 4.92
N GLU A 122 -6.15 -22.97 5.43
CA GLU A 122 -7.27 -23.64 6.08
C GLU A 122 -7.64 -22.96 7.40
N GLU A 123 -6.66 -22.52 8.19
CA GLU A 123 -6.88 -21.83 9.47
C GLU A 123 -7.49 -20.43 9.28
N VAL A 124 -7.13 -19.73 8.21
CA VAL A 124 -7.67 -18.39 7.93
C VAL A 124 -8.86 -18.39 6.97
N ALA A 125 -9.32 -19.55 6.51
CA ALA A 125 -10.27 -19.65 5.40
C ALA A 125 -11.58 -18.89 5.68
N GLU A 126 -12.17 -19.08 6.87
CA GLU A 126 -13.41 -18.39 7.27
C GLU A 126 -13.21 -16.88 7.38
N TRP A 127 -12.10 -16.43 7.97
CA TRP A 127 -11.74 -15.00 8.02
C TRP A 127 -11.54 -14.44 6.61
N TRP A 128 -10.85 -15.17 5.75
CA TRP A 128 -10.57 -14.74 4.38
C TRP A 128 -11.87 -14.58 3.58
N ALA A 129 -12.79 -15.51 3.73
CA ALA A 129 -14.09 -15.49 3.07
C ALA A 129 -15.02 -14.42 3.64
N HIS A 130 -15.02 -14.24 4.96
CA HIS A 130 -15.96 -13.42 5.74
C HIS A 130 -15.24 -12.61 6.84
N PRO A 131 -14.42 -11.62 6.45
CA PRO A 131 -13.56 -10.86 7.36
C PRO A 131 -14.26 -10.04 8.44
N ASN A 132 -15.60 -9.95 8.47
CA ASN A 132 -16.37 -9.33 9.55
C ASN A 132 -16.82 -10.32 10.64
N GLU A 133 -16.59 -11.63 10.48
CA GLU A 133 -17.11 -12.68 11.38
C GLU A 133 -16.07 -13.19 12.39
N SER A 134 -14.79 -12.90 12.17
CA SER A 134 -13.67 -13.19 13.07
C SER A 134 -12.54 -12.18 12.85
N ASP A 135 -11.58 -12.16 13.76
CA ASP A 135 -10.32 -11.42 13.61
C ASP A 135 -9.12 -12.38 13.53
N ILE A 136 -7.98 -11.85 13.10
CA ILE A 136 -6.65 -12.43 13.19
C ILE A 136 -5.79 -11.53 14.09
N GLU A 137 -5.15 -12.16 15.07
CA GLU A 137 -4.28 -11.48 16.04
C GLU A 137 -3.19 -10.62 15.35
N GLY A 138 -3.19 -9.33 15.68
CA GLY A 138 -2.24 -8.35 15.13
C GLY A 138 -2.53 -7.88 13.70
N ILE A 139 -3.56 -8.42 13.03
CA ILE A 139 -4.05 -7.91 11.75
C ILE A 139 -5.21 -6.93 12.00
N ASP A 140 -6.30 -7.42 12.55
CA ASP A 140 -7.54 -6.67 12.73
C ASP A 140 -8.13 -6.72 14.14
N THR A 141 -7.31 -7.10 15.12
CA THR A 141 -7.62 -6.91 16.55
C THR A 141 -7.44 -5.46 17.00
N THR A 142 -8.05 -5.14 18.14
CA THR A 142 -8.03 -3.83 18.81
C THR A 142 -6.61 -3.34 19.02
N LYS A 143 -6.40 -2.04 18.77
CA LYS A 143 -5.10 -1.38 18.94
C LYS A 143 -5.13 -0.34 20.05
N ASP A 144 -4.04 -0.27 20.80
CA ASP A 144 -3.78 0.85 21.70
C ASP A 144 -3.30 2.06 20.89
N TRP A 145 -4.24 2.94 20.55
CA TRP A 145 -3.97 4.10 19.71
C TRP A 145 -3.12 5.15 20.44
N ALA A 146 -2.10 5.66 19.74
CA ALA A 146 -1.33 6.78 20.27
C ALA A 146 -2.15 8.07 20.32
N SER A 147 -2.16 8.76 21.46
CA SER A 147 -2.74 10.10 21.57
C SER A 147 -1.72 11.15 21.11
N LEU A 148 -2.03 11.86 20.02
CA LEU A 148 -1.19 12.93 19.47
C LEU A 148 -1.84 14.30 19.72
N LYS A 149 -1.15 15.16 20.46
CA LYS A 149 -1.56 16.55 20.71
C LYS A 149 -1.15 17.46 19.54
N GLY A 150 -1.82 18.61 19.41
CA GLY A 150 -1.46 19.64 18.42
C GLY A 150 -2.08 19.45 17.02
N TYR A 151 -2.94 18.45 16.82
CA TYR A 151 -3.67 18.23 15.57
C TYR A 151 -5.18 18.26 15.81
N SER A 152 -5.94 18.73 14.81
CA SER A 152 -7.39 18.64 14.86
C SER A 152 -7.85 17.17 14.89
N GLN A 153 -8.89 16.86 15.66
CA GLN A 153 -9.47 15.51 15.73
C GLN A 153 -9.83 14.95 14.35
N LYS A 154 -10.37 15.80 13.46
CA LYS A 154 -10.73 15.42 12.09
C LYS A 154 -9.52 14.91 11.29
N LYS A 155 -8.36 15.56 11.43
CA LYS A 155 -7.13 15.15 10.75
C LYS A 155 -6.53 13.89 11.35
N TYR A 156 -6.56 13.79 12.68
CA TYR A 156 -6.14 12.58 13.37
C TYR A 156 -6.98 11.37 12.95
N ASN A 157 -8.31 11.51 12.85
CA ASN A 157 -9.20 10.44 12.39
C ASN A 157 -8.91 10.01 10.94
N SER A 158 -8.56 10.96 10.05
CA SER A 158 -8.11 10.63 8.69
C SER A 158 -6.82 9.80 8.70
N ALA A 159 -5.83 10.19 9.51
CA ALA A 159 -4.60 9.40 9.69
C ALA A 159 -4.88 8.04 10.33
N LYS A 160 -5.83 7.97 11.28
CA LYS A 160 -6.28 6.75 11.96
C LYS A 160 -6.80 5.70 10.98
N SER A 161 -7.40 6.16 9.87
CA SER A 161 -7.96 5.32 8.81
C SER A 161 -6.93 4.61 7.96
N ILE A 162 -5.64 4.96 8.09
CA ILE A 162 -4.51 4.22 7.54
C ILE A 162 -4.10 3.14 8.55
N VAL A 163 -4.07 1.90 8.08
CA VAL A 163 -3.84 0.73 8.92
C VAL A 163 -2.35 0.50 9.11
N LEU A 164 -1.90 0.44 10.37
CA LEU A 164 -0.53 0.06 10.74
C LEU A 164 -0.59 -1.28 11.49
N LEU A 165 0.03 -2.35 11.00
CA LEU A 165 -0.03 -3.68 11.63
C LEU A 165 1.21 -3.97 12.46
N ASN A 166 1.03 -4.60 13.62
CA ASN A 166 2.10 -4.98 14.55
C ASN A 166 3.05 -3.83 14.91
N VAL A 167 2.52 -2.61 14.99
CA VAL A 167 3.31 -1.42 15.32
C VAL A 167 3.09 -1.05 16.78
N GLY A 168 4.18 -0.91 17.54
CA GLY A 168 4.13 -0.45 18.92
C GLY A 168 3.64 1.01 19.02
N LYS A 169 3.09 1.40 20.17
CA LYS A 169 2.48 2.72 20.39
C LYS A 169 3.40 3.91 20.02
N LYS A 170 4.71 3.79 20.27
CA LYS A 170 5.69 4.84 19.98
C LYS A 170 5.91 5.00 18.47
N GLU A 171 6.11 3.90 17.75
CA GLU A 171 6.19 3.88 16.29
C GLU A 171 4.88 4.37 15.65
N ASP A 172 3.72 3.92 16.14
CA ASP A 172 2.41 4.37 15.65
C ASP A 172 2.27 5.89 15.76
N ALA A 173 2.62 6.44 16.93
CA ALA A 173 2.66 7.88 17.17
C ALA A 173 3.59 8.60 16.19
N ALA A 174 4.80 8.06 15.96
CA ALA A 174 5.78 8.66 15.07
C ALA A 174 5.28 8.68 13.61
N ILE A 175 4.82 7.53 13.09
CA ILE A 175 4.30 7.43 11.72
C ILE A 175 3.10 8.37 11.52
N ARG A 176 2.14 8.36 12.45
CA ARG A 176 0.97 9.25 12.35
C ARG A 176 1.36 10.73 12.42
N LYS A 177 2.35 11.08 13.23
CA LYS A 177 2.89 12.44 13.29
C LYS A 177 3.46 12.86 11.93
N VAL A 178 4.29 12.01 11.31
CA VAL A 178 4.85 12.28 9.96
C VAL A 178 3.74 12.46 8.93
N LEU A 179 2.75 11.56 8.93
CA LEU A 179 1.60 11.64 8.03
C LEU A 179 0.85 12.96 8.20
N MET A 180 0.59 13.36 9.45
CA MET A 180 -0.12 14.61 9.73
C MET A 180 0.75 15.86 9.50
N ASP A 181 2.07 15.76 9.56
CA ASP A 181 2.96 16.88 9.27
C ASP A 181 3.18 17.09 7.77
N ASN A 182 3.24 16.02 6.98
CA ASN A 182 3.63 16.09 5.57
C ASN A 182 2.45 16.02 4.59
N PHE A 183 1.26 15.64 5.06
CA PHE A 183 0.05 15.59 4.25
C PHE A 183 -1.08 16.44 4.82
N THR A 184 -1.96 16.91 3.94
CA THR A 184 -3.23 17.56 4.29
C THR A 184 -4.26 16.51 4.72
N LYS A 185 -5.32 16.94 5.41
CA LYS A 185 -6.44 16.03 5.74
C LYS A 185 -7.01 15.36 4.49
N SER A 186 -7.26 16.13 3.43
CA SER A 186 -7.84 15.60 2.18
C SER A 186 -6.95 14.56 1.51
N GLU A 187 -5.63 14.69 1.59
CA GLU A 187 -4.70 13.68 1.08
C GLU A 187 -4.75 12.41 1.94
N LEU A 188 -4.80 12.54 3.27
CA LEU A 188 -4.98 11.38 4.17
C LEU A 188 -6.31 10.67 3.89
N ASP A 189 -7.40 11.42 3.70
CA ASP A 189 -8.71 10.84 3.33
C ASP A 189 -8.63 10.06 2.02
N LYS A 190 -7.92 10.57 1.01
CA LYS A 190 -7.73 9.87 -0.28
C LYS A 190 -6.94 8.57 -0.10
N MET A 191 -5.85 8.60 0.66
CA MET A 191 -5.04 7.41 0.93
C MET A 191 -5.81 6.34 1.71
N ALA A 192 -6.75 6.75 2.56
CA ALA A 192 -7.62 5.84 3.31
C ALA A 192 -8.91 5.43 2.57
N SER A 193 -9.21 6.03 1.42
CA SER A 193 -10.49 5.81 0.73
C SER A 193 -10.54 4.49 -0.05
N ASP A 194 -11.75 3.93 -0.12
CA ASP A 194 -12.07 2.62 -0.68
C ASP A 194 -11.21 1.51 -0.05
N GLU A 195 -10.35 0.88 -0.83
CA GLU A 195 -9.35 -0.07 -0.36
C GLU A 195 -8.06 0.72 -0.10
N GLY A 196 -7.81 1.08 1.16
CA GLY A 196 -6.70 1.95 1.57
C GLY A 196 -5.33 1.30 1.44
N VAL A 197 -4.37 1.74 2.26
CA VAL A 197 -3.03 1.15 2.35
C VAL A 197 -2.79 0.59 3.75
N THR A 198 -2.08 -0.53 3.80
CA THR A 198 -1.62 -1.14 5.05
C THR A 198 -0.11 -0.97 5.19
N VAL A 199 0.35 -0.63 6.40
CA VAL A 199 1.77 -0.50 6.71
C VAL A 199 2.23 -1.66 7.59
N LEU A 200 3.38 -2.23 7.25
CA LEU A 200 4.08 -3.26 7.97
C LEU A 200 5.48 -2.78 8.36
N ILE A 201 5.93 -3.14 9.55
CA ILE A 201 7.33 -3.00 9.95
C ILE A 201 7.96 -4.39 9.92
N GLU A 202 8.88 -4.63 9.01
CA GLU A 202 9.54 -5.92 8.83
C GLU A 202 10.96 -5.76 8.29
N ASN A 203 11.81 -6.76 8.51
CA ASN A 203 13.18 -6.75 8.03
C ASN A 203 13.21 -6.90 6.51
N ILE A 204 13.40 -5.77 5.83
CA ILE A 204 13.62 -5.68 4.38
C ILE A 204 15.03 -5.16 4.11
N GLY A 205 15.55 -5.43 2.90
CA GLY A 205 16.89 -4.99 2.50
C GLY A 205 17.01 -3.47 2.30
N ASP A 206 15.89 -2.76 2.22
CA ASP A 206 15.81 -1.33 1.90
C ASP A 206 15.19 -0.54 3.08
N ALA A 207 15.25 0.80 3.04
CA ALA A 207 14.64 1.63 4.09
C ALA A 207 13.11 1.48 4.13
N GLY A 208 12.49 1.48 2.95
CA GLY A 208 11.07 1.33 2.73
C GLY A 208 10.80 0.71 1.36
N SER A 209 9.59 0.17 1.18
CA SER A 209 9.08 -0.20 -0.15
C SER A 209 7.57 -0.07 -0.23
N TYR A 210 7.08 0.25 -1.42
CA TYR A 210 5.66 0.29 -1.73
C TYR A 210 5.28 -0.81 -2.70
N ASP A 211 4.29 -1.61 -2.31
CA ASP A 211 3.64 -2.60 -3.14
C ASP A 211 2.28 -2.09 -3.63
N PRO A 212 2.17 -1.66 -4.90
CA PRO A 212 0.92 -1.14 -5.45
C PRO A 212 -0.12 -2.23 -5.69
N LEU A 213 0.30 -3.48 -5.92
CA LEU A 213 -0.60 -4.59 -6.19
C LEU A 213 -1.33 -5.01 -4.90
N ASN A 214 -0.57 -5.16 -3.82
CA ASN A 214 -1.09 -5.57 -2.51
C ASN A 214 -1.51 -4.38 -1.63
N LYS A 215 -1.27 -3.14 -2.08
CA LYS A 215 -1.54 -1.90 -1.33
C LYS A 215 -0.89 -1.90 0.05
N THR A 216 0.38 -2.27 0.06
CA THR A 216 1.17 -2.42 1.27
C THR A 216 2.39 -1.54 1.23
N ILE A 217 2.66 -0.83 2.31
CA ILE A 217 3.94 -0.16 2.57
C ILE A 217 4.70 -1.00 3.58
N ARG A 218 5.96 -1.29 3.29
CA ARG A 218 6.86 -1.98 4.21
C ARG A 218 7.95 -1.02 4.62
N LEU A 219 8.19 -0.91 5.92
CA LEU A 219 9.26 -0.09 6.48
C LEU A 219 10.22 -0.99 7.23
N SER A 220 11.52 -0.82 7.00
CA SER A 220 12.53 -1.45 7.85
C SER A 220 12.43 -0.91 9.28
N PRO A 221 12.70 -1.72 10.32
CA PRO A 221 12.64 -1.25 11.70
C PRO A 221 13.48 0.02 11.95
N ASN A 222 14.68 0.07 11.37
CA ASN A 222 15.62 1.19 11.51
C ASN A 222 15.14 2.50 10.85
N HIS A 223 14.20 2.42 9.90
CA HIS A 223 13.66 3.59 9.19
C HIS A 223 12.16 3.79 9.41
N SER A 224 11.54 2.99 10.28
CA SER A 224 10.10 3.02 10.59
C SER A 224 9.62 4.33 11.22
N ARG A 225 10.55 5.18 11.69
CA ARG A 225 10.30 6.52 12.23
C ARG A 225 10.92 7.64 11.40
N SER A 226 11.49 7.33 10.25
CA SER A 226 12.19 8.31 9.40
C SER A 226 11.18 9.14 8.60
N ASP A 227 11.20 10.46 8.82
CA ASP A 227 10.28 11.40 8.18
C ASP A 227 10.34 11.28 6.63
N SER A 228 11.53 11.13 6.05
CA SER A 228 11.73 11.00 4.60
C SER A 228 11.22 9.67 4.07
N THR A 229 11.56 8.55 4.72
CA THR A 229 11.16 7.21 4.26
C THR A 229 9.63 7.06 4.29
N ILE A 230 8.99 7.41 5.41
CA ILE A 230 7.52 7.36 5.52
C ILE A 230 6.88 8.26 4.46
N THR A 231 7.38 9.49 4.30
CA THR A 231 6.80 10.42 3.32
C THR A 231 6.97 9.93 1.89
N HIS A 232 8.09 9.29 1.55
CA HIS A 232 8.35 8.71 0.22
C HIS A 232 7.35 7.61 -0.13
N GLU A 233 7.22 6.60 0.72
CA GLU A 233 6.32 5.47 0.44
C GLU A 233 4.84 5.89 0.38
N PHE A 234 4.42 6.81 1.26
CA PHE A 234 3.06 7.34 1.21
C PHE A 234 2.83 8.28 0.02
N THR A 235 3.89 8.93 -0.49
CA THR A 235 3.79 9.74 -1.71
C THR A 235 3.55 8.85 -2.93
N HIS A 236 4.24 7.70 -3.04
CA HIS A 236 3.92 6.70 -4.08
C HIS A 236 2.44 6.31 -4.03
N HIS A 237 1.94 5.94 -2.85
CA HIS A 237 0.53 5.56 -2.69
C HIS A 237 -0.45 6.69 -3.04
N LEU A 238 -0.17 7.92 -2.58
CA LEU A 238 -1.01 9.08 -2.86
C LEU A 238 -1.04 9.41 -4.36
N ARG A 239 0.11 9.34 -5.05
CA ARG A 239 0.21 9.56 -6.49
C ARG A 239 -0.66 8.57 -7.25
N LEU A 240 -0.65 7.29 -6.85
CA LEU A 240 -1.47 6.26 -7.47
C LEU A 240 -2.97 6.44 -7.19
N LYS A 241 -3.34 6.84 -5.97
CA LYS A 241 -4.73 7.04 -5.56
C LYS A 241 -5.38 8.31 -6.10
N ASP A 242 -4.62 9.39 -6.25
CA ASP A 242 -5.17 10.69 -6.62
C ASP A 242 -5.33 10.83 -8.13
N ASN A 243 -6.40 10.23 -8.67
CA ASN A 243 -6.73 10.22 -10.10
C ASN A 243 -6.93 11.62 -10.73
N LYS A 244 -7.03 12.68 -9.92
CA LYS A 244 -7.10 14.08 -10.35
C LYS A 244 -5.73 14.65 -10.74
N ARG A 245 -4.63 13.97 -10.41
CA ARG A 245 -3.29 14.34 -10.85
C ARG A 245 -3.16 14.06 -12.34
N LYS A 246 -3.12 15.12 -13.15
CA LYS A 246 -2.98 15.05 -14.61
C LYS A 246 -1.64 15.61 -15.11
N GLY A 247 -0.81 16.14 -14.21
CA GLY A 247 0.51 16.65 -14.54
C GLY A 247 1.42 15.55 -15.11
N GLU A 248 2.34 15.94 -15.98
CA GLU A 248 3.26 15.04 -16.68
C GLU A 248 4.29 14.43 -15.71
N VAL A 249 4.63 15.15 -14.64
CA VAL A 249 5.53 14.71 -13.56
C VAL A 249 4.75 14.07 -12.42
N THR A 250 3.65 14.71 -12.01
CA THR A 250 2.95 14.39 -10.76
C THR A 250 1.91 13.28 -10.87
N ARG A 251 1.50 12.90 -12.09
CA ARG A 251 0.72 11.67 -12.32
C ARG A 251 1.57 10.44 -12.00
N SER A 252 0.99 9.44 -11.33
CA SER A 252 1.69 8.17 -11.15
C SER A 252 1.85 7.44 -12.47
N ARG A 253 3.00 6.78 -12.63
CA ARG A 253 3.33 5.91 -13.75
C ARG A 253 3.41 4.44 -13.35
N ILE A 254 2.92 4.11 -12.16
CA ILE A 254 2.83 2.74 -11.68
C ILE A 254 1.78 2.00 -12.50
N GLU A 255 2.25 1.00 -13.24
CA GLU A 255 1.46 0.07 -14.03
C GLU A 255 1.85 -1.36 -13.65
N ARG A 256 1.06 -2.36 -14.07
CA ARG A 256 1.30 -3.77 -13.72
C ARG A 256 2.70 -4.27 -14.14
N SER A 257 3.24 -3.72 -15.21
CA SER A 257 4.62 -3.98 -15.65
C SER A 257 5.29 -2.65 -15.99
N ILE A 258 5.90 -2.03 -14.98
CA ILE A 258 6.59 -0.76 -15.15
C ILE A 258 7.97 -0.98 -15.80
N SER A 259 8.24 -0.29 -16.92
CA SER A 259 9.57 -0.25 -17.54
C SER A 259 10.60 0.38 -16.59
N GLY A 260 11.89 0.06 -16.74
CA GLY A 260 12.96 0.67 -15.95
C GLY A 260 12.98 2.21 -16.02
N GLU A 261 12.72 2.77 -17.20
CA GLU A 261 12.66 4.21 -17.44
C GLU A 261 11.50 4.86 -16.66
N ASN A 262 10.28 4.31 -16.78
CA ASN A 262 9.13 4.80 -16.01
C ASN A 262 9.32 4.63 -14.49
N ARG A 263 9.98 3.55 -14.04
CA ARG A 263 10.32 3.37 -12.62
C ARG A 263 11.27 4.46 -12.15
N ASN A 264 12.32 4.74 -12.93
CA ASN A 264 13.29 5.78 -12.62
C ASN A 264 12.64 7.17 -12.53
N LEU A 265 11.72 7.48 -13.45
CA LEU A 265 10.93 8.72 -13.41
C LEU A 265 9.95 8.77 -12.23
N GLU A 266 9.26 7.66 -11.91
CA GLU A 266 8.34 7.60 -10.76
C GLU A 266 9.10 7.82 -9.44
N GLU A 267 10.24 7.17 -9.25
CA GLU A 267 11.08 7.35 -8.05
C GLU A 267 11.61 8.79 -7.94
N ALA A 268 12.12 9.35 -9.03
CA ALA A 268 12.59 10.73 -9.05
C ALA A 268 11.48 11.74 -8.73
N ALA A 269 10.28 11.54 -9.31
CA ALA A 269 9.13 12.40 -9.06
C ALA A 269 8.60 12.26 -7.62
N THR A 270 8.59 11.05 -7.08
CA THR A 270 8.23 10.79 -5.68
C THR A 270 9.26 11.40 -4.71
N THR A 271 10.55 11.32 -5.01
CA THR A 271 11.60 11.97 -4.21
C THR A 271 11.47 13.50 -4.25
N ALA A 272 11.23 14.09 -5.42
CA ALA A 272 10.97 15.53 -5.55
C ALA A 272 9.79 15.98 -4.67
N GLU A 273 8.68 15.23 -4.71
CA GLU A 273 7.50 15.52 -3.90
C GLU A 273 7.73 15.27 -2.40
N THR A 274 8.52 14.25 -2.05
CA THR A 274 8.93 13.98 -0.66
C THR A 274 9.68 15.17 -0.07
N LEU A 275 10.74 15.64 -0.75
CA LEU A 275 11.51 16.80 -0.30
C LEU A 275 10.65 18.06 -0.23
N THR A 276 9.69 18.21 -1.13
CA THR A 276 8.74 19.33 -1.11
C THR A 276 7.86 19.31 0.14
N ARG A 277 7.49 18.12 0.64
CA ARG A 277 6.54 17.91 1.74
C ARG A 277 7.13 18.02 3.13
N LEU A 278 8.39 17.59 3.31
CA LEU A 278 9.03 17.48 4.62
C LEU A 278 8.83 18.74 5.48
N THR A 279 8.20 18.53 6.65
CA THR A 279 7.83 19.56 7.61
C THR A 279 7.91 19.01 9.04
N PRO A 280 8.57 19.71 9.97
CA PRO A 280 9.63 20.68 9.69
C PRO A 280 10.76 20.03 8.90
N TYR A 281 11.48 20.82 8.10
CA TYR A 281 12.64 20.31 7.39
C TYR A 281 13.77 19.98 8.39
N LYS A 282 14.44 18.86 8.17
CA LYS A 282 15.57 18.37 8.97
C LYS A 282 16.56 17.72 8.02
N LYS A 283 17.78 17.45 8.48
CA LYS A 283 18.70 16.55 7.77
C LYS A 283 17.96 15.22 7.55
N VAL A 284 17.89 14.76 6.30
CA VAL A 284 17.28 13.46 5.99
C VAL A 284 18.20 12.36 6.50
N ASP A 285 17.66 11.31 7.13
CA ASP A 285 18.49 10.20 7.63
C ASP A 285 19.03 9.34 6.48
N ASN A 286 18.32 9.35 5.35
CA ASN A 286 18.66 8.61 4.15
C ASN A 286 18.62 9.57 2.95
N ILE A 287 19.77 9.73 2.29
CA ILE A 287 19.96 10.54 1.07
C ILE A 287 19.36 9.88 -0.19
N GLY A 288 18.95 8.62 -0.09
CA GLY A 288 18.16 7.89 -1.09
C GLY A 288 18.74 7.99 -2.49
N TYR A 289 17.90 8.38 -3.45
CA TYR A 289 18.27 8.50 -4.85
C TYR A 289 19.32 9.59 -5.13
N HIS A 290 19.40 10.63 -4.30
CA HIS A 290 20.51 11.59 -4.39
C HIS A 290 21.84 10.93 -4.01
N GLY A 291 21.84 10.01 -3.05
CA GLY A 291 23.02 9.20 -2.72
C GLY A 291 23.45 8.32 -3.89
N ALA A 292 22.50 7.64 -4.53
CA ALA A 292 22.77 6.81 -5.70
C ALA A 292 23.42 7.62 -6.86
N MET A 293 23.06 8.89 -7.04
CA MET A 293 23.63 9.77 -8.07
C MET A 293 25.10 10.11 -7.85
N VAL A 294 25.59 10.07 -6.61
CA VAL A 294 26.95 10.50 -6.22
C VAL A 294 27.78 9.36 -5.62
N GLY A 295 27.40 8.11 -5.91
CA GLY A 295 28.14 6.94 -5.41
C GLY A 295 28.11 6.80 -3.89
N TRP A 296 27.03 7.25 -3.25
CA TRP A 296 26.83 7.23 -1.79
C TRP A 296 27.78 8.11 -0.99
N ASP A 297 28.39 9.13 -1.61
CA ASP A 297 29.04 10.22 -0.87
C ASP A 297 27.98 10.99 -0.05
N GLU A 298 28.06 10.88 1.28
CA GLU A 298 27.07 11.45 2.19
C GLU A 298 26.98 12.98 2.08
N LYS A 299 28.15 13.64 1.95
CA LYS A 299 28.22 15.10 1.90
C LYS A 299 27.59 15.62 0.62
N LEU A 300 28.01 15.07 -0.53
CA LEU A 300 27.46 15.45 -1.83
C LEU A 300 25.97 15.10 -1.93
N GLY A 301 25.55 13.95 -1.39
CA GLY A 301 24.14 13.55 -1.37
C GLY A 301 23.28 14.55 -0.61
N HIS A 302 23.72 15.01 0.56
CA HIS A 302 23.02 16.05 1.32
C HIS A 302 23.03 17.41 0.62
N GLU A 303 24.10 17.78 -0.07
CA GLU A 303 24.16 19.00 -0.87
C GLU A 303 23.11 18.98 -1.99
N LEU A 304 22.95 17.86 -2.70
CA LEU A 304 21.91 17.71 -3.73
C LEU A 304 20.50 17.74 -3.13
N VAL A 305 20.26 17.03 -2.02
CA VAL A 305 18.97 17.08 -1.30
C VAL A 305 18.60 18.52 -0.91
N ASN A 306 19.56 19.26 -0.35
CA ASN A 306 19.34 20.66 0.05
C ASN A 306 19.11 21.58 -1.15
N LYS A 307 19.83 21.34 -2.27
CA LYS A 307 19.63 22.10 -3.51
C LYS A 307 18.22 21.90 -4.06
N ASP A 308 17.75 20.66 -4.14
CA ASP A 308 16.39 20.36 -4.59
C ASP A 308 15.32 20.88 -3.65
N ARG A 309 15.54 20.76 -2.33
CA ARG A 309 14.64 21.34 -1.33
C ARG A 309 14.51 22.86 -1.53
N LYS A 310 15.61 23.58 -1.78
CA LYS A 310 15.58 25.01 -2.14
C LYS A 310 14.86 25.25 -3.46
N THR A 311 15.11 24.46 -4.50
CA THR A 311 14.43 24.56 -5.80
C THR A 311 12.92 24.46 -5.61
N PHE A 312 12.42 23.41 -4.97
CA PHE A 312 10.99 23.17 -4.85
C PHE A 312 10.29 24.14 -3.88
N VAL A 313 10.86 24.34 -2.68
CA VAL A 313 10.19 25.02 -1.56
C VAL A 313 10.64 26.48 -1.40
N GLY A 314 11.82 26.84 -1.90
CA GLY A 314 12.44 28.16 -1.72
C GLY A 314 13.30 28.29 -0.46
N ASN A 315 13.47 27.22 0.32
CA ASN A 315 14.31 27.17 1.51
C ASN A 315 14.81 25.74 1.74
N ALA A 316 15.91 25.59 2.49
CA ALA A 316 16.38 24.32 3.05
C ALA A 316 16.90 24.51 4.49
N GLU A 317 16.38 25.51 5.20
CA GLU A 317 16.71 25.77 6.59
C GLU A 317 16.05 24.73 7.49
N TYR A 318 16.78 24.18 8.48
CA TYR A 318 16.18 23.25 9.43
C TYR A 318 15.11 23.94 10.28
N GLY A 319 14.01 23.22 10.57
CA GLY A 319 12.84 23.80 11.23
C GLY A 319 11.82 24.43 10.28
N SER A 320 12.22 24.78 9.06
CA SER A 320 11.34 25.41 8.07
C SER A 320 10.18 24.51 7.62
N LYS A 321 9.09 25.13 7.15
CA LYS A 321 7.91 24.40 6.65
C LYS A 321 8.06 24.02 5.18
N GLY A 322 7.67 22.80 4.84
CA GLY A 322 7.45 22.37 3.46
C GLY A 322 6.08 22.79 2.91
N LEU A 323 5.81 22.39 1.67
CA LEU A 323 4.52 22.57 1.01
C LEU A 323 3.69 21.29 1.10
N ARG A 324 2.36 21.41 1.08
CA ARG A 324 1.44 20.26 1.12
C ARG A 324 0.27 20.48 0.17
N GLY A 325 -0.46 19.42 -0.16
CA GLY A 325 -1.63 19.50 -1.04
C GLY A 325 -1.25 20.03 -2.42
N LYS A 326 -2.15 20.83 -3.01
CA LYS A 326 -1.96 21.41 -4.35
C LYS A 326 -0.64 22.19 -4.48
N ARG A 327 -0.21 22.92 -3.45
CA ARG A 327 1.04 23.69 -3.49
C ARG A 327 2.29 22.81 -3.66
N ALA A 328 2.29 21.63 -3.03
CA ALA A 328 3.40 20.69 -3.21
C ALA A 328 3.42 20.12 -4.63
N VAL A 329 2.24 19.68 -5.10
CA VAL A 329 2.07 19.13 -6.46
C VAL A 329 2.47 20.17 -7.51
N ASP A 330 1.98 21.40 -7.41
CA ASP A 330 2.29 22.49 -8.35
C ASP A 330 3.78 22.85 -8.36
N ALA A 331 4.44 22.84 -7.19
CA ALA A 331 5.86 23.14 -7.09
C ALA A 331 6.72 22.09 -7.79
N VAL A 332 6.40 20.81 -7.59
CA VAL A 332 7.09 19.70 -8.27
C VAL A 332 6.83 19.78 -9.77
N GLU A 333 5.57 19.90 -10.19
CA GLU A 333 5.20 19.92 -11.61
C GLU A 333 5.93 21.03 -12.39
N LYS A 334 6.07 22.22 -11.78
CA LYS A 334 6.70 23.37 -12.44
C LYS A 334 8.22 23.31 -12.45
N LYS A 335 8.84 22.76 -11.39
CA LYS A 335 10.29 22.91 -11.16
C LYS A 335 11.07 21.61 -11.29
N PHE A 336 10.41 20.49 -11.59
CA PHE A 336 11.08 19.20 -11.72
C PHE A 336 12.24 19.26 -12.71
N ASP A 337 12.06 19.90 -13.85
CA ASP A 337 13.09 20.01 -14.89
C ASP A 337 14.38 20.74 -14.45
N GLU A 338 14.30 21.58 -13.42
CA GLU A 338 15.43 22.35 -12.86
C GLU A 338 16.14 21.61 -11.72
N SER A 339 15.54 20.53 -11.21
CA SER A 339 16.03 19.80 -10.04
C SER A 339 17.19 18.86 -10.38
N GLU A 340 18.04 18.60 -9.39
CA GLU A 340 19.09 17.59 -9.47
C GLU A 340 18.49 16.19 -9.60
N ILE A 341 17.44 15.87 -8.85
CA ILE A 341 16.80 14.55 -8.93
C ILE A 341 16.24 14.21 -10.31
N SER A 342 15.91 15.20 -11.15
CA SER A 342 15.51 14.95 -12.54
C SER A 342 16.62 14.32 -13.39
N LYS A 343 17.87 14.46 -12.97
CA LYS A 343 19.05 13.87 -13.63
C LYS A 343 19.29 12.43 -13.19
N LEU A 344 18.52 11.90 -12.24
CA LEU A 344 18.63 10.52 -11.77
C LEU A 344 18.64 9.55 -12.94
N LYS A 345 19.62 8.64 -12.94
CA LYS A 345 19.71 7.51 -13.85
C LYS A 345 20.12 6.27 -13.07
N MET A 346 19.13 5.47 -12.70
CA MET A 346 19.36 4.19 -12.04
C MET A 346 19.89 3.14 -13.01
N ARG A 347 20.58 2.11 -12.50
CA ARG A 347 21.17 1.00 -13.28
C ARG A 347 20.19 0.26 -14.19
N TYR A 348 18.90 0.27 -13.84
CA TYR A 348 17.83 -0.39 -14.60
C TYR A 348 17.21 0.51 -15.67
N SER A 349 17.68 1.77 -15.80
CA SER A 349 17.21 2.75 -16.77
C SER A 349 18.34 3.10 -17.74
N THR A 350 18.02 3.17 -19.03
CA THR A 350 18.99 3.58 -20.06
C THR A 350 19.16 5.10 -20.13
N GLU A 351 18.15 5.85 -19.69
CA GLU A 351 18.07 7.32 -19.75
C GLU A 351 17.79 7.94 -18.36
N SER A 352 17.99 9.26 -18.23
CA SER A 352 17.64 9.98 -17.00
C SER A 352 16.13 10.13 -16.85
N ALA A 353 15.66 10.46 -15.63
CA ALA A 353 14.26 10.73 -15.38
C ALA A 353 13.72 11.87 -16.27
N LYS A 354 14.52 12.93 -16.45
CA LYS A 354 14.21 14.05 -17.35
C LYS A 354 14.06 13.60 -18.81
N MET A 355 15.00 12.80 -19.33
CA MET A 355 14.92 12.29 -20.71
C MET A 355 13.66 11.43 -20.91
N THR A 356 13.33 10.58 -19.92
CA THR A 356 12.09 9.79 -19.93
C THR A 356 10.86 10.71 -20.01
N LEU A 357 10.83 11.77 -19.19
CA LEU A 357 9.73 12.74 -19.18
C LEU A 357 9.59 13.46 -20.53
N ASP A 358 10.70 13.92 -21.11
CA ASP A 358 10.70 14.62 -22.39
C ASP A 358 10.23 13.71 -23.54
N ARG A 359 10.58 12.42 -23.51
CA ARG A 359 10.04 11.42 -24.43
C ARG A 359 8.52 11.29 -24.31
N HIS A 360 7.97 11.26 -23.09
CA HIS A 360 6.51 11.25 -22.88
C HIS A 360 5.85 12.51 -23.41
N ARG A 361 6.43 13.68 -23.16
CA ARG A 361 5.92 14.97 -23.67
C ARG A 361 5.82 14.97 -25.19
N ASN A 362 6.85 14.45 -25.85
CA ASN A 362 6.94 14.40 -27.31
C ASN A 362 5.99 13.37 -27.92
N SER A 363 5.69 12.26 -27.23
CA SER A 363 4.73 11.27 -27.73
C SER A 363 3.28 11.75 -27.65
N THR A 364 2.92 12.58 -26.68
CA THR A 364 1.56 13.18 -26.59
C THR A 364 1.30 14.34 -27.55
N LYS A 365 2.34 14.90 -28.18
CA LYS A 365 2.19 15.99 -29.18
C LYS A 365 1.97 15.47 -30.60
N LYS A 366 2.09 14.17 -30.82
CA LYS A 366 1.71 13.48 -32.07
C LYS A 366 0.35 12.85 -31.89
#